data_AF-A0A832G0N9-F1
#
_entry.id   AF-A0A832G0N9-F1
#
_cell.length_a   1.000
_cell.length_b   1.000
_cell.length_c   1.000
_cell.angle_alpha   90.00
_cell.angle_beta   90.00
_cell.angle_gamma   90.00
#
_symmetry.space_group_name_H-M   'P 1'
#
loop_
_entity.id
_entity.type
_entity.pdbx_description
1 polymer ?
#
loop_
_entity_poly.entity_id
_entity_poly.type
_entity_poly.pdbx_seq_one_letter_code
_entity_poly.pdbx_strand_id
1 'polypeptide(L)'
;MNYDKRKDVDALIEQFWKRGYMTVSRKYGTYLPEPDKVGIYDVDVIARYNDSFAIGIVLTDEDFFDLKKTQNKIVYLSTRQTKFNGKKVALFVGVSFKNYKMAKSILETLPDEVRKNIRLIQIIDRRNSEQTARRKNNNILFS
;
A
#
# COMPACT_ATOMS: atom_id res chain seq x y z
N MET A 1 -15.63 -12.80 7.07
CA MET A 1 -14.29 -12.78 7.72
C MET A 1 -13.32 -12.01 6.84
N ASN A 2 -12.64 -11.02 7.42
CA ASN A 2 -11.81 -9.99 6.76
C ASN A 2 -10.39 -10.49 6.37
N TYR A 3 -10.26 -11.80 6.08
CA TYR A 3 -8.97 -12.50 6.04
C TYR A 3 -8.09 -12.04 4.88
N ASP A 4 -8.70 -11.62 3.77
CA ASP A 4 -7.97 -11.13 2.61
C ASP A 4 -7.42 -9.72 2.82
N LYS A 5 -8.18 -8.81 3.47
CA LYS A 5 -7.67 -7.47 3.81
C LYS A 5 -6.48 -7.52 4.77
N ARG A 6 -6.47 -8.46 5.72
CA ARG A 6 -5.31 -8.65 6.63
C ARG A 6 -4.05 -9.03 5.85
N LYS A 7 -4.17 -9.97 4.90
CA LYS A 7 -3.03 -10.40 4.07
C LYS A 7 -2.52 -9.27 3.18
N ASP A 8 -3.42 -8.45 2.64
CA ASP A 8 -3.02 -7.31 1.81
C ASP A 8 -2.24 -6.28 2.63
N VAL A 9 -2.67 -6.02 3.86
CA VAL A 9 -1.93 -5.17 4.81
C VAL A 9 -0.58 -5.79 5.18
N ASP A 10 -0.52 -7.11 5.43
CA ASP A 10 0.74 -7.81 5.69
C ASP A 10 1.71 -7.70 4.51
N ALA A 11 1.23 -7.92 3.28
CA ALA A 11 2.02 -7.79 2.06
C ALA A 11 2.51 -6.36 1.83
N LEU A 12 1.69 -5.36 2.16
CA LEU A 12 2.09 -3.96 2.13
C LEU A 12 3.21 -3.69 3.16
N ILE A 13 3.09 -4.22 4.38
CA ILE A 13 4.11 -4.09 5.44
C ILE A 13 5.45 -4.69 5.03
N GLU A 14 5.47 -5.85 4.39
CA GLU A 14 6.72 -6.44 3.86
C GLU A 14 7.45 -5.47 2.92
N GLN A 15 6.72 -4.64 2.18
CA GLN A 15 7.31 -3.65 1.27
C GLN A 15 7.90 -2.45 2.01
N PHE A 16 7.35 -2.09 3.18
CA PHE A 16 7.96 -1.12 4.09
C PHE A 16 9.30 -1.67 4.62
N TRP A 17 9.30 -2.91 5.11
CA TRP A 17 10.51 -3.54 5.69
C TRP A 17 11.64 -3.69 4.68
N LYS A 18 11.33 -4.09 3.43
CA LYS A 18 12.31 -4.15 2.32
C LYS A 18 13.00 -2.81 2.04
N ARG A 19 12.44 -1.70 2.51
CA ARG A 19 12.94 -0.33 2.33
C ARG A 19 13.47 0.28 3.63
N GLY A 20 13.64 -0.53 4.67
CA GLY A 20 14.19 -0.12 5.97
C GLY A 20 13.19 0.54 6.91
N TYR A 21 11.92 0.69 6.53
CA TYR A 21 10.93 1.28 7.42
C TYR A 21 10.52 0.29 8.52
N MET A 22 10.41 0.77 9.74
CA MET A 22 9.87 0.03 10.88
C MET A 22 8.40 0.38 11.08
N THR A 23 7.53 -0.63 11.18
CA THR A 23 6.10 -0.42 11.40
C THR A 23 5.84 0.05 12.82
N VAL A 24 5.07 1.13 12.97
CA VAL A 24 4.71 1.73 14.27
C VAL A 24 3.28 1.38 14.65
N SER A 25 2.36 1.46 13.69
CA SER A 25 0.95 1.08 13.86
C SER A 25 0.43 0.43 12.59
N ARG A 26 -0.54 -0.47 12.74
CA ARG A 26 -1.12 -1.23 11.63
C ARG A 26 -2.51 -1.74 11.96
N LYS A 27 -3.37 -1.79 10.94
CA LYS A 27 -4.65 -2.47 11.06
C LYS A 27 -4.46 -3.97 11.17
N TYR A 28 -5.41 -4.61 11.85
CA TYR A 28 -5.48 -6.07 12.02
C TYR A 28 -4.22 -6.65 12.70
N GLY A 29 -3.47 -5.82 13.42
CA GLY A 29 -2.32 -6.22 14.20
C GLY A 29 -2.74 -6.89 15.51
N THR A 30 -1.87 -7.76 16.04
CA THR A 30 -2.07 -8.35 17.38
C THR A 30 -1.36 -7.54 18.45
N TYR A 31 -0.16 -7.01 18.14
CA TYR A 31 0.72 -6.37 19.12
C TYR A 31 0.99 -4.89 18.84
N LEU A 32 0.78 -4.45 17.61
CA LEU A 32 0.91 -3.05 17.23
C LEU A 32 -0.47 -2.40 17.27
N PRO A 33 -0.58 -1.15 17.75
CA PRO A 33 -1.85 -0.44 17.80
C PRO A 33 -2.40 -0.21 16.40
N GLU A 34 -3.72 -0.01 16.30
CA GLU A 34 -4.32 0.47 15.08
C GLU A 34 -3.88 1.91 14.79
N PRO A 35 -3.69 2.28 13.52
CA PRO A 35 -3.30 3.63 13.16
C PRO A 35 -4.47 4.60 13.33
N ASP A 36 -4.18 5.77 13.90
CA ASP A 36 -5.12 6.88 13.91
C ASP A 36 -5.42 7.39 12.49
N LYS A 37 -6.57 8.04 12.34
CA LYS A 37 -6.91 8.74 11.10
C LYS A 37 -5.91 9.85 10.81
N VAL A 38 -5.58 10.00 9.54
CA VAL A 38 -4.78 11.13 9.05
C VAL A 38 -5.75 12.12 8.41
N GLY A 39 -6.07 13.18 9.15
CA GLY A 39 -7.17 14.08 8.80
C GLY A 39 -8.50 13.35 8.92
N ILE A 40 -9.24 13.25 7.81
CA ILE A 40 -10.52 12.52 7.74
C ILE A 40 -10.36 11.09 7.20
N TYR A 41 -9.16 10.69 6.78
CA TYR A 41 -8.94 9.46 6.06
C TYR A 41 -8.38 8.36 6.95
N ASP A 42 -8.96 7.17 6.83
CA ASP A 42 -8.40 5.95 7.39
C ASP A 42 -7.15 5.53 6.63
N VAL A 43 -6.13 5.15 7.41
CA VAL A 43 -4.87 4.57 6.90
C VAL A 43 -4.70 3.16 7.44
N ASP A 44 -3.91 2.33 6.77
CA ASP A 44 -3.78 0.92 7.14
C ASP A 44 -2.48 0.62 7.87
N VAL A 45 -1.43 1.42 7.61
CA VAL A 45 -0.10 1.27 8.19
C VAL A 45 0.53 2.64 8.43
N ILE A 46 1.19 2.83 9.56
CA ILE A 46 2.16 3.91 9.76
C ILE A 46 3.52 3.29 10.04
N ALA A 47 4.54 3.76 9.35
CA ALA A 47 5.90 3.30 9.51
C ALA A 47 6.88 4.47 9.65
N ARG A 48 8.03 4.21 10.25
CA ARG A 48 9.08 5.18 10.53
C ARG A 48 10.41 4.72 9.95
N TYR A 49 11.17 5.64 9.40
CA TYR A 49 12.57 5.44 9.00
C TYR A 49 13.39 6.65 9.46
N ASN A 50 14.27 6.44 10.44
CA ASN A 50 14.98 7.53 11.14
C ASN A 50 14.00 8.60 11.62
N ASP A 51 14.10 9.85 11.13
CA ASP A 51 13.20 10.95 11.52
C ASP A 51 12.08 11.20 10.50
N SER A 52 11.87 10.27 9.57
CA SER A 52 10.84 10.35 8.54
C SER A 52 9.74 9.33 8.81
N PHE A 53 8.52 9.70 8.43
CA PHE A 53 7.36 8.82 8.50
C PHE A 53 6.88 8.44 7.11
N ALA A 54 6.17 7.33 7.03
CA ALA A 54 5.48 6.89 5.84
C ALA A 54 4.11 6.31 6.21
N ILE A 55 3.15 6.53 5.33
CA ILE A 55 1.75 6.10 5.46
C ILE A 55 1.50 5.01 4.43
N GLY A 56 0.81 3.94 4.83
CA GLY A 56 0.37 2.87 3.96
C GLY A 56 -1.14 2.82 3.87
N ILE A 57 -1.66 2.71 2.65
CA ILE A 57 -3.06 2.41 2.37
C ILE A 57 -3.16 1.24 1.39
N VAL A 58 -4.16 0.39 1.58
CA VAL A 58 -4.56 -0.66 0.64
C VAL A 58 -5.85 -0.21 -0.03
N LEU A 59 -5.85 -0.14 -1.37
CA LEU A 59 -7.04 0.14 -2.16
C LEU A 59 -7.77 -1.16 -2.48
N THR A 60 -9.05 -1.19 -2.15
CA THR A 60 -9.98 -2.29 -2.41
C THR A 60 -10.77 -2.02 -3.70
N ASP A 61 -11.52 -3.02 -4.18
CA ASP A 61 -12.38 -2.88 -5.35
C ASP A 61 -13.40 -1.73 -5.16
N GLU A 62 -13.89 -1.51 -3.94
CA GLU A 62 -14.83 -0.44 -3.60
C GLU A 62 -14.25 0.96 -3.81
N ASP A 63 -12.94 1.13 -3.58
CA ASP A 63 -12.26 2.41 -3.78
C ASP A 63 -12.22 2.82 -5.27
N PHE A 64 -12.43 1.87 -6.20
CA PHE A 64 -12.49 2.16 -7.63
C PHE A 64 -13.89 2.49 -8.14
N PHE A 65 -14.94 2.32 -7.32
CA PHE A 65 -16.29 2.78 -7.66
C PHE A 65 -16.44 4.30 -7.56
N ASP A 66 -15.72 4.95 -6.64
CA ASP A 66 -15.66 6.40 -6.51
C ASP A 66 -14.22 6.90 -6.65
N LEU A 67 -13.80 7.05 -7.92
CA LEU A 67 -12.45 7.48 -8.28
C LEU A 67 -12.11 8.86 -7.72
N LYS A 68 -13.08 9.77 -7.64
CA LYS A 68 -12.86 11.14 -7.15
C LYS A 68 -12.53 11.13 -5.66
N LYS A 69 -13.28 10.37 -4.86
CA LYS A 69 -13.01 10.20 -3.43
C LYS A 69 -11.64 9.57 -3.19
N THR A 70 -11.29 8.54 -3.96
CA THR A 70 -9.99 7.86 -3.85
C THR A 70 -8.84 8.75 -4.26
N GLN A 71 -8.99 9.53 -5.33
CA GLN A 71 -8.00 10.51 -5.76
C GLN A 71 -7.78 11.58 -4.68
N ASN A 72 -8.86 12.12 -4.10
CA ASN A 72 -8.77 13.09 -3.01
C ASN A 72 -8.04 12.53 -1.79
N LYS A 73 -8.34 11.27 -1.40
CA LYS A 73 -7.63 10.56 -0.33
C LYS A 73 -6.13 10.47 -0.62
N ILE A 74 -5.76 10.02 -1.82
CA ILE A 74 -4.36 9.85 -2.22
C ILE A 74 -3.62 11.20 -2.20
N VAL A 75 -4.21 12.25 -2.78
CA VAL A 75 -3.61 13.60 -2.81
C VAL A 75 -3.44 14.16 -1.41
N TYR A 76 -4.48 14.04 -0.56
CA TYR A 76 -4.41 14.53 0.80
C TYR A 76 -3.29 13.86 1.60
N LEU A 77 -3.18 12.53 1.52
CA LEU A 77 -2.19 11.76 2.26
C LEU A 77 -0.76 11.97 1.74
N SER A 78 -0.58 12.09 0.42
CA SER A 78 0.75 12.28 -0.22
C SER A 78 1.31 13.70 -0.10
N THR A 79 0.50 14.67 0.31
CA THR A 79 0.94 16.05 0.60
C THR A 79 1.29 16.26 2.08
N ARG A 80 1.13 15.23 2.93
CA ARG A 80 1.41 15.37 4.37
C ARG A 80 2.90 15.60 4.63
N GLN A 81 3.13 16.43 5.64
CA GLN A 81 4.44 16.69 6.21
C GLN A 81 4.37 16.41 7.71
N THR A 82 5.50 16.03 8.28
CA THR A 82 5.64 15.87 9.73
C THR A 82 5.50 17.22 10.43
N LYS A 83 4.85 17.23 11.60
CA LYS A 83 4.59 18.47 12.36
C LYS A 83 5.88 19.18 12.81
N PHE A 84 6.91 18.42 13.14
CA PHE A 84 8.09 18.95 13.85
C PHE A 84 9.25 19.36 12.93
N ASN A 85 9.46 18.67 11.81
CA ASN A 85 10.61 18.90 10.93
C ASN A 85 10.24 19.15 9.47
N GLY A 86 8.94 19.27 9.15
CA GLY A 86 8.44 19.56 7.80
C GLY A 86 8.80 18.50 6.74
N LYS A 87 9.36 17.36 7.15
CA LYS A 87 9.77 16.30 6.22
C LYS A 87 8.53 15.70 5.57
N LYS A 88 8.63 15.47 4.26
CA LYS A 88 7.57 14.85 3.47
C LYS A 88 7.32 13.43 3.95
N VAL A 89 6.05 13.08 4.07
CA VAL A 89 5.60 11.73 4.42
C VAL A 89 5.41 10.94 3.12
N ALA A 90 6.11 9.81 2.99
CA ALA A 90 5.95 8.94 1.82
C ALA A 90 4.62 8.18 1.91
N LEU A 91 3.87 8.11 0.82
CA LEU A 91 2.63 7.34 0.73
C LEU A 91 2.89 6.04 -0.04
N PHE A 92 2.59 4.91 0.59
CA PHE A 92 2.63 3.59 -0.02
C PHE A 92 1.20 3.16 -0.32
N VAL A 93 0.91 2.88 -1.59
CA VAL A 93 -0.41 2.49 -2.05
C VAL A 93 -0.34 1.04 -2.51
N GLY A 94 -0.84 0.14 -1.68
CA GLY A 94 -1.04 -1.27 -2.02
C GLY A 94 -2.31 -1.44 -2.84
N VAL A 95 -2.23 -2.19 -3.94
CA VAL A 95 -3.39 -2.51 -4.78
C VAL A 95 -3.30 -3.94 -5.29
N SER A 96 -4.44 -4.60 -5.44
CA SER A 96 -4.53 -5.93 -6.03
C SER A 96 -4.00 -5.95 -7.48
N PHE A 97 -3.60 -7.14 -7.95
CA PHE A 97 -3.14 -7.32 -9.32
C PHE A 97 -4.15 -6.80 -10.37
N LYS A 98 -5.45 -7.06 -10.13
CA LYS A 98 -6.55 -6.71 -11.05
C LYS A 98 -6.67 -5.19 -11.24
N ASN A 99 -6.52 -4.42 -10.16
CA ASN A 99 -6.77 -2.98 -10.18
C ASN A 99 -5.48 -2.16 -10.38
N TYR A 100 -4.31 -2.80 -10.48
CA TYR A 100 -3.03 -2.11 -10.58
C TYR A 100 -2.96 -1.13 -11.76
N LYS A 101 -3.45 -1.54 -12.94
CA LYS A 101 -3.47 -0.67 -14.13
C LYS A 101 -4.33 0.58 -13.91
N MET A 102 -5.52 0.40 -13.34
CA MET A 102 -6.44 1.49 -13.04
C MET A 102 -5.86 2.44 -11.99
N ALA A 103 -5.28 1.91 -10.90
CA ALA A 103 -4.59 2.71 -9.90
C ALA A 103 -3.45 3.52 -10.52
N LYS A 104 -2.65 2.91 -11.41
CA LYS A 104 -1.57 3.60 -12.11
C LYS A 104 -2.10 4.76 -12.95
N SER A 105 -3.16 4.57 -13.72
CA SER A 105 -3.79 5.64 -14.51
C SER A 105 -4.28 6.79 -13.64
N ILE A 106 -4.87 6.52 -12.46
CA ILE A 106 -5.26 7.58 -11.51
C ILE A 106 -4.03 8.38 -11.07
N LEU A 107 -2.93 7.71 -10.71
CA LEU A 107 -1.70 8.38 -10.27
C LEU A 107 -1.03 9.22 -11.37
N GLU A 108 -1.17 8.82 -12.63
CA GLU A 108 -0.67 9.57 -13.78
C GLU A 108 -1.41 10.91 -13.98
N THR A 109 -2.68 11.02 -13.55
CA THR A 109 -3.43 12.30 -13.57
C THR A 109 -2.98 13.30 -12.50
N LEU A 110 -2.22 12.85 -11.50
CA LEU A 110 -1.80 13.70 -10.39
C LEU A 110 -0.61 14.59 -10.77
N PRO A 111 -0.47 15.79 -10.19
CA PRO A 111 0.72 16.64 -10.36
C PRO A 111 2.01 15.90 -9.96
N ASP A 112 3.11 16.15 -10.68
CA ASP A 112 4.39 15.45 -10.47
C ASP A 112 4.93 15.62 -9.03
N GLU A 113 4.67 16.78 -8.41
CA GLU A 113 5.07 17.07 -7.04
C GLU A 113 4.41 16.17 -5.99
N VAL A 114 3.19 15.70 -6.30
CA VAL A 114 2.41 14.79 -5.47
C VAL A 114 2.84 13.36 -5.79
N ARG A 115 2.96 13.04 -7.08
CA ARG A 115 3.31 11.69 -7.57
C ARG A 115 4.65 11.20 -7.04
N LYS A 116 5.66 12.07 -6.91
CA LYS A 116 6.99 11.70 -6.38
C LYS A 116 6.98 11.21 -4.93
N ASN A 117 5.95 11.54 -4.15
CA ASN A 117 5.81 11.06 -2.77
C ASN A 117 5.04 9.73 -2.69
N ILE A 118 4.50 9.24 -3.82
CA ILE A 118 3.66 8.05 -3.88
C ILE A 118 4.47 6.86 -4.41
N ARG A 119 4.33 5.72 -3.73
CA ARG A 119 4.88 4.44 -4.14
C ARG A 119 3.73 3.46 -4.36
N LEU A 120 3.41 3.21 -5.62
CA LEU A 120 2.41 2.21 -5.99
C LEU A 120 3.02 0.81 -5.88
N ILE A 121 2.31 -0.09 -5.22
CA ILE A 121 2.75 -1.45 -4.92
C ILE A 121 1.66 -2.41 -5.37
N GLN A 122 2.05 -3.33 -6.25
CA GLN A 122 1.20 -4.46 -6.58
C GLN A 122 1.29 -5.51 -5.48
N ILE A 123 0.16 -5.82 -4.85
CA ILE A 123 0.04 -6.90 -3.89
C ILE A 123 -0.18 -8.19 -4.68
N ILE A 124 0.76 -9.13 -4.56
CA ILE A 124 0.71 -10.44 -5.19
C ILE A 124 0.37 -11.45 -4.11
N ASP A 125 -0.79 -12.12 -4.24
CA ASP A 125 -1.12 -13.24 -3.38
C ASP A 125 -0.17 -14.41 -3.68
N ARG A 126 0.69 -14.74 -2.71
CA ARG A 126 1.70 -15.80 -2.85
C ARG A 126 1.07 -17.17 -3.15
N ARG A 127 -0.20 -17.39 -2.80
CA ARG A 127 -0.92 -18.64 -3.10
C ARG A 127 -1.03 -18.92 -4.60
N ASN A 128 -1.14 -17.88 -5.43
CA ASN A 128 -1.21 -18.03 -6.88
C ASN A 128 0.17 -18.20 -7.55
N SER A 129 1.22 -17.63 -6.96
CA SER A 129 2.58 -17.78 -7.49
C SER A 129 3.12 -19.21 -7.35
N GLU A 130 2.79 -19.91 -6.26
CA GLU A 130 3.24 -21.29 -6.04
C GLU A 130 2.55 -22.29 -6.99
N GLN A 131 1.27 -22.08 -7.30
CA GLN A 131 0.56 -22.92 -8.29
C GLN A 131 1.12 -22.72 -9.70
N THR A 132 1.51 -21.50 -10.06
CA THR A 132 2.10 -21.20 -11.37
C THR A 132 3.52 -21.78 -11.49
N ALA A 133 4.32 -21.70 -10.43
CA ALA A 133 5.67 -22.28 -10.39
C ALA A 133 5.64 -23.82 -10.48
N ARG A 134 4.71 -24.49 -9.78
CA ARG A 134 4.52 -25.94 -9.88
C ARG A 134 4.12 -26.41 -11.28
N ARG A 135 3.23 -25.68 -11.96
CA ARG A 135 2.85 -25.99 -13.36
C ARG A 135 4.02 -25.87 -14.32
N LYS A 136 4.89 -24.87 -14.13
CA LYS A 136 6.06 -24.65 -14.99
C LYS A 136 7.11 -25.75 -14.85
N ASN A 137 7.32 -26.27 -13.65
CA ASN A 137 8.27 -27.37 -13.41
C ASN A 137 7.77 -28.71 -13.95
N ASN A 138 6.46 -28.98 -13.89
CA ASN A 138 5.91 -30.23 -14.44
C ASN A 138 6.09 -30.33 -15.96
N ASN A 139 6.08 -29.22 -16.70
CA ASN A 139 6.30 -29.23 -18.14
C ASN A 139 7.75 -29.55 -18.54
N ILE A 140 8.72 -29.39 -17.63
CA ILE A 140 10.14 -29.64 -17.90
C ILE A 140 10.50 -31.12 -17.64
N LEU A 141 9.73 -31.81 -16.80
CA LEU A 141 9.96 -33.22 -16.44
C LEU A 141 9.43 -34.24 -17.47
N PHE A 142 8.61 -33.81 -18.43
CA PHE A 142 8.04 -34.66 -19.48
C PHE A 142 8.48 -34.27 -20.90
N SER A 143 9.60 -33.55 -21.03
CA SER A 143 10.28 -33.28 -22.32
C SER A 143 11.59 -34.06 -22.37
#